data_AF-A0A2N9LDM8-F1
#
_entry.id   AF-A0A2N9LDM8-F1
#
_cell.length_a   1.000
_cell.length_b   1.000
_cell.length_c   1.000
_cell.angle_alpha   90.00
_cell.angle_beta   90.00
_cell.angle_gamma   90.00
#
_symmetry.space_group_name_H-M   'P 1'
#
loop_
_entity.id
_entity.type
_entity.pdbx_description
1 polymer ?
#
loop_
_entity_poly.entity_id
_entity_poly.type
_entity_poly.pdbx_seq_one_letter_code
_entity_poly.pdbx_strand_id
1 'polypeptide(L)'
;MRLPALALAAISVFTVGASAQTPMNVQPVKELKPTDTLATCSYRPVAAEAPFFARLSEKERTNDTVFGGDYTIHGKTGTEVAWFGIVRGITLPAEKNGDVTLLVQHHFFDGMTDCHIMLVAKSGDGDFIASFKGDPAKIPALALVRIYGKVTGENARVPEVDVEYIRVWPWLTFTFTDLAGEDHSNPRWQKSSKVKLSERLYVPYPNENYYLNVLGDPADFGVNLKAD
;
A
#
# COMPACT_ATOMS: atom_id res chain seq x y z
N MET A 1 -73.66 -17.98 0.43
CA MET A 1 -72.60 -17.13 1.02
C MET A 1 -71.25 -17.62 0.51
N ARG A 2 -70.58 -16.85 -0.35
CA ARG A 2 -69.26 -17.18 -0.94
C ARG A 2 -68.21 -16.27 -0.29
N LEU A 3 -67.24 -16.86 0.40
CA LEU A 3 -66.07 -16.17 0.93
C LEU A 3 -65.02 -16.04 -0.19
N PRO A 4 -64.44 -14.85 -0.44
CA PRO A 4 -63.32 -14.72 -1.36
C PRO A 4 -62.02 -15.01 -0.59
N ALA A 5 -61.19 -15.89 -1.16
CA ALA A 5 -59.84 -16.14 -0.70
C ALA A 5 -58.94 -14.96 -1.09
N LEU A 6 -58.48 -14.20 -0.10
CA LEU A 6 -57.42 -13.21 -0.28
C LEU A 6 -56.07 -13.95 -0.40
N ALA A 7 -55.46 -13.88 -1.57
CA ALA A 7 -54.07 -14.29 -1.77
C ALA A 7 -53.14 -13.20 -1.25
N LEU A 8 -52.40 -13.48 -0.17
CA LEU A 8 -51.33 -12.62 0.32
C LEU A 8 -50.11 -12.81 -0.60
N ALA A 9 -49.83 -11.81 -1.45
CA ALA A 9 -48.57 -11.73 -2.18
C ALA A 9 -47.47 -11.21 -1.23
N ALA A 10 -46.56 -12.09 -0.82
CA ALA A 10 -45.38 -11.72 -0.04
C ALA A 10 -44.36 -11.05 -0.96
N ILE A 11 -44.28 -9.72 -0.91
CA ILE A 11 -43.24 -8.93 -1.59
C ILE A 11 -41.94 -9.14 -0.80
N SER A 12 -41.06 -10.00 -1.31
CA SER A 12 -39.69 -10.14 -0.80
C SER A 12 -38.89 -8.92 -1.24
N VAL A 13 -38.65 -8.01 -0.30
CA VAL A 13 -37.76 -6.86 -0.52
C VAL A 13 -36.33 -7.38 -0.50
N PHE A 14 -35.74 -7.54 -1.69
CA PHE A 14 -34.30 -7.78 -1.82
C PHE A 14 -33.56 -6.50 -1.46
N THR A 15 -33.00 -6.45 -0.25
CA THR A 15 -32.03 -5.41 0.12
C THR A 15 -30.76 -5.63 -0.69
N VAL A 16 -30.53 -4.80 -1.71
CA VAL A 16 -29.24 -4.71 -2.39
C VAL A 16 -28.26 -4.12 -1.37
N GLY A 17 -27.45 -4.97 -0.76
CA GLY A 17 -26.41 -4.54 0.19
C GLY A 17 -25.43 -3.63 -0.53
N ALA A 18 -25.36 -2.36 -0.13
CA ALA A 18 -24.31 -1.48 -0.58
C ALA A 18 -22.96 -2.09 -0.16
N SER A 19 -22.12 -2.39 -1.15
CA SER A 19 -20.79 -2.92 -0.87
C SER A 19 -20.00 -1.89 -0.06
N ALA A 20 -19.50 -2.29 1.11
CA ALA A 20 -18.79 -1.40 2.01
C ALA A 20 -17.50 -0.90 1.37
N GLN A 21 -17.19 0.39 1.56
CA GLN A 21 -15.91 0.96 1.13
C GLN A 21 -14.78 0.38 1.99
N THR A 22 -13.66 0.04 1.37
CA THR A 22 -12.40 -0.32 2.02
C THR A 22 -11.94 0.87 2.87
N PRO A 23 -11.78 0.69 4.20
CA PRO A 23 -11.28 1.75 5.06
C PRO A 23 -9.86 2.16 4.68
N MET A 24 -9.59 3.47 4.75
CA MET A 24 -8.31 4.07 4.38
C MET A 24 -7.91 5.13 5.40
N ASN A 25 -6.62 5.14 5.76
CA ASN A 25 -6.03 6.17 6.59
C ASN A 25 -4.87 6.85 5.86
N VAL A 26 -5.03 8.13 5.55
CA VAL A 26 -4.00 8.94 4.91
C VAL A 26 -3.21 9.67 5.98
N GLN A 27 -1.90 9.48 5.99
CA GLN A 27 -0.99 10.19 6.87
C GLN A 27 -1.00 11.68 6.49
N PRO A 28 -1.32 12.60 7.42
CA PRO A 28 -1.27 14.02 7.14
C PRO A 28 0.16 14.45 6.85
N VAL A 29 0.34 15.25 5.80
CA VAL A 29 1.60 15.94 5.51
C VAL A 29 1.80 17.02 6.56
N LYS A 30 2.91 16.93 7.29
CA LYS A 30 3.33 17.92 8.28
C LYS A 30 4.77 18.29 8.00
N GLU A 31 5.08 19.58 8.08
CA GLU A 31 6.45 20.03 7.97
C GLU A 31 7.30 19.39 9.08
N LEU A 32 8.34 18.65 8.68
CA LEU A 32 9.29 18.06 9.60
C LEU A 32 10.34 19.11 9.94
N LYS A 33 10.50 19.40 11.23
CA LYS A 33 11.52 20.32 11.71
C LYS A 33 12.82 19.55 11.97
N PRO A 34 13.95 19.96 11.37
CA PRO A 34 15.24 19.38 11.69
C PRO A 34 15.51 19.41 13.19
N THR A 35 16.00 18.29 13.72
CA THR A 35 16.44 18.14 15.11
C THR A 35 17.90 17.68 15.12
N ASP A 36 18.61 17.96 16.21
CA ASP A 36 20.02 17.59 16.38
C ASP A 36 20.22 16.09 16.62
N THR A 37 19.14 15.33 16.86
CA THR A 37 19.20 13.90 17.17
C THR A 37 18.14 13.12 16.39
N LEU A 38 18.59 12.17 15.57
CA LEU A 38 17.72 11.19 14.93
C LEU A 38 17.65 9.93 15.80
N ALA A 39 16.49 9.27 15.80
CA ALA A 39 16.27 8.03 16.55
C ALA A 39 15.46 7.05 15.72
N THR A 40 15.73 5.76 15.93
CA THR A 40 14.97 4.66 15.33
C THR A 40 13.95 4.13 16.35
N CYS A 41 12.72 3.95 15.91
CA CYS A 41 11.59 3.47 16.69
C CYS A 41 11.01 2.20 16.06
N SER A 42 10.50 1.28 16.87
CA SER A 42 9.66 0.21 16.32
C SER A 42 8.37 0.79 15.74
N TYR A 43 7.96 0.29 14.59
CA TYR A 43 6.69 0.65 14.00
C TYR A 43 5.54 0.16 14.86
N ARG A 44 4.58 1.06 15.10
CA ARG A 44 3.36 0.77 15.86
C ARG A 44 2.16 1.00 14.94
N PRO A 45 1.35 -0.04 14.66
CA PRO A 45 0.10 0.13 13.94
C PRO A 45 -0.78 1.17 14.65
N VAL A 46 -1.43 2.06 13.90
CA VAL A 46 -2.42 2.97 14.51
C VAL A 46 -3.67 2.19 14.91
N ALA A 47 -4.54 2.79 15.72
CA ALA A 47 -5.76 2.12 16.20
C ALA A 47 -6.63 1.55 15.06
N ALA A 48 -6.68 2.24 13.92
CA ALA A 48 -7.42 1.78 12.74
C ALA A 48 -6.79 0.54 12.06
N GLU A 49 -5.48 0.32 12.23
CA GLU A 49 -4.76 -0.85 11.68
C GLU A 49 -4.90 -2.09 12.56
N ALA A 50 -5.15 -1.91 13.85
CA ALA A 50 -5.16 -2.98 14.84
C ALA A 50 -5.98 -4.24 14.45
N PRO A 51 -7.23 -4.14 13.95
CA PRO A 51 -8.00 -5.35 13.60
C PRO A 51 -7.39 -6.12 12.44
N PHE A 52 -6.75 -5.42 11.49
CA PHE A 52 -6.11 -6.04 10.33
C PHE A 52 -4.75 -6.65 10.72
N PHE A 53 -3.96 -5.91 11.50
CA PHE A 53 -2.66 -6.34 12.00
C PHE A 53 -2.75 -7.60 12.89
N ALA A 54 -3.82 -7.73 13.68
CA ALA A 54 -4.03 -8.87 14.55
C ALA A 54 -4.19 -10.21 13.80
N ARG A 55 -4.59 -10.19 12.52
CA ARG A 55 -4.77 -11.39 11.69
C ARG A 55 -3.48 -11.88 11.02
N LEU A 56 -2.43 -11.05 11.03
CA LEU A 56 -1.15 -11.37 10.40
C LEU A 56 -0.39 -12.42 11.20
N SER A 57 0.18 -13.36 10.46
CA SER A 57 1.25 -14.22 10.99
C SER A 57 2.48 -13.37 11.32
N GLU A 58 3.38 -13.89 12.17
CA GLU A 58 4.61 -13.19 12.55
C GLU A 58 5.44 -12.75 11.32
N LYS A 59 5.57 -13.64 10.32
CA LYS A 59 6.29 -13.37 9.07
C LYS A 59 5.64 -12.33 8.17
N GLU A 60 4.38 -11.99 8.39
CA GLU A 60 3.66 -10.98 7.59
C GLU A 60 3.55 -9.63 8.33
N ARG A 61 3.94 -9.57 9.61
CA ARG A 61 4.05 -8.31 10.36
C ARG A 61 5.29 -7.51 9.97
N THR A 62 6.36 -8.23 9.67
CA THR A 62 7.65 -7.76 9.16
C THR A 62 8.08 -8.68 8.03
N ASN A 63 8.47 -8.13 6.88
CA ASN A 63 8.95 -8.87 5.71
C ASN A 63 10.46 -8.63 5.53
N ASP A 64 11.20 -8.70 6.65
CA ASP A 64 12.63 -8.41 6.70
C ASP A 64 13.47 -9.44 5.94
N THR A 65 14.51 -8.94 5.29
CA THR A 65 15.56 -9.73 4.63
C THR A 65 16.98 -9.31 5.06
N VAL A 66 17.14 -8.25 5.87
CA VAL A 66 18.42 -7.66 6.29
C VAL A 66 19.35 -8.69 6.94
N PHE A 67 18.80 -9.58 7.78
CA PHE A 67 19.58 -10.56 8.54
C PHE A 67 19.55 -11.98 7.94
N GLY A 68 19.46 -12.09 6.61
CA GLY A 68 19.49 -13.37 5.89
C GLY A 68 18.12 -14.03 5.73
N GLY A 69 17.04 -13.25 5.81
CA GLY A 69 15.68 -13.72 5.53
C GLY A 69 15.47 -14.00 4.04
N ASP A 70 14.69 -15.03 3.72
CA ASP A 70 14.31 -15.45 2.36
C ASP A 70 12.89 -15.02 2.00
N TYR A 71 12.44 -13.88 2.54
CA TYR A 71 11.07 -13.42 2.33
C TYR A 71 10.80 -13.18 0.84
N THR A 72 9.73 -13.79 0.34
CA THR A 72 9.17 -13.49 -0.97
C THR A 72 7.68 -13.18 -0.86
N ILE A 73 7.15 -12.32 -1.74
CA ILE A 73 5.70 -12.08 -1.87
C ILE A 73 4.98 -13.16 -2.68
N HIS A 74 5.72 -14.00 -3.41
CA HIS A 74 5.16 -14.98 -4.34
C HIS A 74 4.62 -16.23 -3.63
N GLY A 75 3.66 -16.91 -4.27
CA GLY A 75 3.14 -18.20 -3.79
C GLY A 75 2.32 -18.12 -2.49
N LYS A 76 1.78 -16.96 -2.15
CA LYS A 76 1.06 -16.72 -0.88
C LYS A 76 -0.47 -16.78 -0.97
N THR A 77 -1.04 -17.34 -2.03
CA THR A 77 -2.50 -17.44 -2.18
C THR A 77 -3.20 -17.94 -0.92
N GLY A 78 -4.21 -17.20 -0.45
CA GLY A 78 -4.96 -17.47 0.77
C GLY A 78 -4.39 -16.83 2.04
N THR A 79 -3.22 -16.20 1.98
CA THR A 79 -2.53 -15.61 3.14
C THR A 79 -2.98 -14.18 3.41
N GLU A 80 -3.15 -13.85 4.69
CA GLU A 80 -3.32 -12.47 5.19
C GLU A 80 -1.96 -11.77 5.22
N VAL A 81 -1.84 -10.65 4.52
CA VAL A 81 -0.57 -9.94 4.30
C VAL A 81 -0.65 -8.48 4.74
N ALA A 82 0.49 -7.86 5.04
CA ALA A 82 0.60 -6.43 5.32
C ALA A 82 1.84 -5.82 4.66
N TRP A 83 1.75 -5.65 3.35
CA TRP A 83 2.88 -5.28 2.50
C TRP A 83 3.03 -3.78 2.34
N PHE A 84 4.26 -3.30 2.45
CA PHE A 84 4.62 -1.96 2.03
C PHE A 84 4.89 -1.93 0.53
N GLY A 85 4.55 -0.81 -0.09
CA GLY A 85 4.89 -0.61 -1.49
C GLY A 85 4.64 0.80 -2.02
N ILE A 86 5.24 1.12 -3.16
CA ILE A 86 5.03 2.38 -3.86
C ILE A 86 3.99 2.20 -4.94
N VAL A 87 3.00 3.10 -4.98
CA VAL A 87 1.94 3.08 -6.01
C VAL A 87 2.53 3.52 -7.34
N ARG A 88 2.56 2.59 -8.30
CA ARG A 88 3.11 2.78 -9.66
C ARG A 88 2.05 2.86 -10.75
N GLY A 89 0.80 2.59 -10.42
CA GLY A 89 -0.33 2.71 -11.34
C GLY A 89 -1.66 2.64 -10.61
N ILE A 90 -2.65 3.37 -11.13
CA ILE A 90 -4.02 3.39 -10.62
C ILE A 90 -4.96 3.17 -11.82
N THR A 91 -5.75 2.11 -11.76
CA THR A 91 -6.78 1.80 -12.76
C THR A 91 -8.14 2.01 -12.13
N LEU A 92 -8.93 2.89 -12.74
CA LEU A 92 -10.31 3.17 -12.32
C LEU A 92 -11.24 2.03 -12.76
N PRO A 93 -12.30 1.74 -11.99
CA PRO A 93 -13.27 0.73 -12.37
C PRO A 93 -14.00 1.12 -13.67
N ALA A 94 -14.26 0.12 -14.53
CA ALA A 94 -15.04 0.30 -15.75
C ALA A 94 -16.52 0.60 -15.45
N GLU A 95 -17.03 0.11 -14.32
CA GLU A 95 -18.42 0.28 -13.88
C GLU A 95 -18.51 1.15 -12.62
N LYS A 96 -19.65 1.82 -12.48
CA LYS A 96 -19.95 2.59 -11.26
C LYS A 96 -19.97 1.65 -10.05
N ASN A 97 -19.18 1.97 -9.02
CA ASN A 97 -18.97 1.17 -7.80
C ASN A 97 -18.14 -0.12 -7.98
N GLY A 98 -17.43 -0.27 -9.11
CA GLY A 98 -16.42 -1.32 -9.25
C GLY A 98 -15.18 -1.05 -8.38
N ASP A 99 -14.25 -2.00 -8.42
CA ASP A 99 -13.02 -1.93 -7.63
C ASP A 99 -11.98 -1.06 -8.33
N VAL A 100 -11.29 -0.22 -7.56
CA VAL A 100 -10.07 0.44 -7.99
C VAL A 100 -8.93 -0.57 -7.89
N THR A 101 -8.08 -0.61 -8.91
CA THR A 101 -6.90 -1.48 -8.93
C THR A 101 -5.63 -0.65 -8.85
N LEU A 102 -4.74 -1.00 -7.93
CA LEU A 102 -3.40 -0.45 -7.81
C LEU A 102 -2.38 -1.44 -8.37
N LEU A 103 -1.40 -0.91 -9.10
CA LEU A 103 -0.14 -1.59 -9.34
C LEU A 103 0.87 -1.05 -8.33
N VAL A 104 1.43 -1.92 -7.51
CA VAL A 104 2.27 -1.54 -6.38
C VAL A 104 3.62 -2.23 -6.48
N GLN A 105 4.70 -1.46 -6.39
CA GLN A 105 6.06 -1.98 -6.23
C GLN A 105 6.25 -2.36 -4.76
N HIS A 106 6.47 -3.64 -4.48
CA HIS A 106 6.72 -4.11 -3.11
C HIS A 106 8.01 -3.53 -2.54
N HIS A 107 8.04 -3.28 -1.23
CA HIS A 107 9.23 -2.89 -0.48
C HIS A 107 9.36 -3.68 0.82
N PHE A 108 10.60 -4.06 1.17
CA PHE A 108 10.90 -4.74 2.43
C PHE A 108 10.80 -3.77 3.62
N PHE A 109 10.47 -4.34 4.77
CA PHE A 109 10.25 -3.63 6.01
C PHE A 109 10.60 -4.51 7.21
N ASP A 110 11.59 -4.05 7.98
CA ASP A 110 12.17 -4.77 9.11
C ASP A 110 11.42 -4.60 10.43
N GLY A 111 10.35 -3.80 10.44
CA GLY A 111 9.62 -3.45 11.67
C GLY A 111 10.10 -2.17 12.35
N MET A 112 11.17 -1.56 11.86
CA MET A 112 11.77 -0.35 12.42
C MET A 112 11.57 0.84 11.49
N THR A 113 11.39 2.02 12.07
CA THR A 113 11.21 3.28 11.36
C THR A 113 12.02 4.39 12.02
N ASP A 114 12.19 5.52 11.35
CA ASP A 114 12.56 6.73 12.08
C ASP A 114 11.42 7.14 13.02
N CYS A 115 11.78 7.68 14.19
CA CYS A 115 10.78 8.10 15.16
C CYS A 115 9.93 9.28 14.66
N HIS A 116 10.41 10.06 13.69
CA HIS A 116 9.75 11.27 13.18
C HIS A 116 9.18 11.13 11.76
N ILE A 117 9.53 10.08 11.01
CA ILE A 117 9.06 9.85 9.64
C ILE A 117 9.00 8.35 9.32
N MET A 118 8.12 7.90 8.42
CA MET A 118 8.10 6.50 8.00
C MET A 118 9.39 6.17 7.22
N LEU A 119 10.10 5.12 7.61
CA LEU A 119 11.29 4.62 6.91
C LEU A 119 11.02 3.21 6.37
N VAL A 120 11.35 2.98 5.11
CA VAL A 120 11.12 1.72 4.41
C VAL A 120 12.32 1.42 3.51
N ALA A 121 12.62 0.14 3.29
CA ALA A 121 13.71 -0.21 2.38
C ALA A 121 13.40 0.21 0.94
N LYS A 122 14.41 0.65 0.20
CA LYS A 122 14.26 0.93 -1.23
C LYS A 122 14.24 -0.32 -2.09
N SER A 123 14.81 -1.42 -1.62
CA SER A 123 14.69 -2.73 -2.25
C SER A 123 13.36 -3.39 -1.91
N GLY A 124 13.00 -4.39 -2.71
CA GLY A 124 11.76 -5.13 -2.56
C GLY A 124 11.74 -6.40 -3.37
N ASP A 125 10.55 -6.95 -3.56
CA ASP A 125 10.36 -8.29 -4.17
C ASP A 125 9.34 -8.23 -5.31
N GLY A 126 9.59 -7.40 -6.31
CA GLY A 126 8.73 -7.28 -7.49
C GLY A 126 7.49 -6.38 -7.30
N ASP A 127 6.45 -6.69 -8.06
CA ASP A 127 5.19 -5.94 -8.11
C ASP A 127 4.04 -6.82 -7.61
N PHE A 128 2.97 -6.19 -7.11
CA PHE A 128 1.69 -6.85 -6.86
C PHE A 128 0.52 -5.96 -7.29
N ILE A 129 -0.63 -6.59 -7.48
CA ILE A 129 -1.90 -5.93 -7.78
C ILE A 129 -2.75 -5.90 -6.51
N ALA A 130 -3.35 -4.76 -6.23
CA ALA A 130 -4.21 -4.59 -5.08
C ALA A 130 -5.56 -3.99 -5.50
N SER A 131 -6.65 -4.69 -5.20
CA SER A 131 -8.01 -4.28 -5.57
C SER A 131 -8.78 -3.83 -4.33
N PHE A 132 -9.40 -2.66 -4.39
CA PHE A 132 -10.13 -2.08 -3.25
C PHE A 132 -11.35 -1.27 -3.68
N LYS A 133 -12.31 -1.10 -2.77
CA LYS A 133 -13.48 -0.25 -2.98
C LYS A 133 -13.25 1.08 -2.29
N GLY A 134 -12.95 2.13 -3.04
CA GLY A 134 -12.59 3.40 -2.42
C GLY A 134 -12.53 4.55 -3.40
N ASP A 135 -12.31 5.74 -2.84
CA ASP A 135 -11.98 6.93 -3.61
C ASP A 135 -10.50 6.91 -3.99
N PRO A 136 -10.13 6.73 -5.27
CA PRO A 136 -8.75 6.71 -5.73
C PRO A 136 -8.04 8.06 -5.54
N ALA A 137 -8.77 9.18 -5.42
CA ALA A 137 -8.17 10.50 -5.23
C ALA A 137 -7.42 10.64 -3.90
N LYS A 138 -7.67 9.73 -2.94
CA LYS A 138 -6.96 9.68 -1.66
C LYS A 138 -5.59 9.00 -1.72
N ILE A 139 -5.25 8.40 -2.87
CA ILE A 139 -3.98 7.70 -3.08
C ILE A 139 -3.23 8.41 -4.22
N PRO A 140 -2.33 9.35 -3.91
CA PRO A 140 -1.53 9.97 -4.95
C PRO A 140 -0.58 8.94 -5.58
N ALA A 141 -0.26 9.13 -6.86
CA ALA A 141 0.79 8.37 -7.53
C ALA A 141 2.12 8.52 -6.76
N LEU A 142 2.93 7.46 -6.74
CA LEU A 142 4.20 7.40 -6.03
C LEU A 142 4.12 7.59 -4.50
N ALA A 143 2.92 7.51 -3.91
CA ALA A 143 2.76 7.39 -2.47
C ALA A 143 3.29 6.04 -1.98
N LEU A 144 3.81 6.03 -0.76
CA LEU A 144 4.03 4.79 -0.02
C LEU A 144 2.67 4.34 0.55
N VAL A 145 2.38 3.06 0.41
CA VAL A 145 1.20 2.43 1.01
C VAL A 145 1.61 1.23 1.85
N ARG A 146 0.81 0.93 2.86
CA ARG A 146 0.79 -0.36 3.53
C ARG A 146 -0.59 -0.97 3.31
N ILE A 147 -0.61 -2.08 2.61
CA ILE A 147 -1.83 -2.76 2.18
C ILE A 147 -2.02 -3.98 3.06
N TYR A 148 -3.17 -4.02 3.75
CA TYR A 148 -3.63 -5.18 4.47
C TYR A 148 -4.74 -5.84 3.69
N GLY A 149 -4.63 -7.15 3.51
CA GLY A 149 -5.62 -7.90 2.78
C GLY A 149 -5.23 -9.35 2.61
N LYS A 150 -5.98 -10.04 1.76
CA LYS A 150 -5.78 -11.45 1.47
C LYS A 150 -5.29 -11.63 0.05
N VAL A 151 -4.22 -12.40 -0.12
CA VAL A 151 -3.75 -12.79 -1.46
C VAL A 151 -4.79 -13.73 -2.08
N THR A 152 -5.43 -13.33 -3.16
CA THR A 152 -6.49 -14.10 -3.84
C THR A 152 -5.96 -14.99 -4.95
N GLY A 153 -4.81 -14.64 -5.50
CA GLY A 153 -4.20 -15.39 -6.59
C GLY A 153 -2.84 -14.81 -6.99
N GLU A 154 -2.30 -15.34 -8.07
CA GLU A 154 -1.08 -14.85 -8.70
C GLU A 154 -1.20 -15.07 -10.20
N ASN A 155 -0.98 -14.01 -10.98
CA ASN A 155 -1.06 -14.06 -12.43
C ASN A 155 0.26 -13.57 -13.03
N ALA A 156 0.85 -14.39 -13.91
CA ALA A 156 2.15 -14.09 -14.52
C ALA A 156 3.24 -13.68 -13.50
N ARG A 157 3.26 -14.34 -12.33
CA ARG A 157 4.13 -14.04 -11.17
C ARG A 157 3.87 -12.68 -10.51
N VAL A 158 2.68 -12.10 -10.67
CA VAL A 158 2.27 -10.90 -9.96
C VAL A 158 1.16 -11.30 -8.98
N PRO A 159 1.41 -11.26 -7.66
CA PRO A 159 0.38 -11.55 -6.67
C PRO A 159 -0.79 -10.56 -6.76
N GLU A 160 -1.99 -11.06 -6.49
CA GLU A 160 -3.22 -10.26 -6.44
C GLU A 160 -3.76 -10.25 -5.02
N VAL A 161 -4.05 -9.06 -4.49
CA VAL A 161 -4.49 -8.85 -3.11
C VAL A 161 -5.88 -8.20 -3.12
N ASP A 162 -6.83 -8.86 -2.47
CA ASP A 162 -8.11 -8.25 -2.10
C ASP A 162 -7.93 -7.44 -0.82
N VAL A 163 -8.13 -6.14 -0.92
CA VAL A 163 -7.69 -5.18 0.10
C VAL A 163 -8.79 -4.88 1.11
N GLU A 164 -8.46 -5.07 2.37
CA GLU A 164 -9.36 -4.82 3.48
C GLU A 164 -9.02 -3.54 4.24
N TYR A 165 -7.78 -3.05 4.15
CA TYR A 165 -7.38 -1.75 4.70
C TYR A 165 -6.13 -1.20 4.01
N ILE A 166 -6.07 0.13 3.86
CA ILE A 166 -4.92 0.84 3.30
C ILE A 166 -4.46 1.95 4.25
N ARG A 167 -3.16 1.95 4.59
CA ARG A 167 -2.49 3.14 5.12
C ARG A 167 -1.69 3.81 4.01
N VAL A 168 -1.84 5.12 3.86
CA VAL A 168 -1.21 5.90 2.78
C VAL A 168 -0.27 6.93 3.38
N TRP A 169 0.95 7.02 2.86
CA TRP A 169 1.95 8.03 3.14
C TRP A 169 2.24 8.81 1.86
N PRO A 170 1.65 10.01 1.71
CA PRO A 170 2.03 10.93 0.65
C PRO A 170 3.51 11.32 0.76
N TRP A 171 4.04 11.96 -0.28
CA TRP A 171 5.37 12.57 -0.20
C TRP A 171 5.49 13.48 1.02
N LEU A 172 6.73 13.65 1.50
CA LEU A 172 7.13 14.32 2.73
C LEU A 172 6.75 13.59 4.02
N THR A 173 6.13 12.40 3.94
CA THR A 173 5.76 11.60 5.13
C THR A 173 6.48 10.27 5.26
N PHE A 174 7.34 9.94 4.30
CA PHE A 174 8.20 8.75 4.32
C PHE A 174 9.57 9.02 3.70
N THR A 175 10.58 8.21 4.02
CA THR A 175 11.89 8.22 3.36
C THR A 175 12.39 6.79 3.18
N PHE A 176 13.47 6.61 2.43
CA PHE A 176 14.02 5.29 2.14
C PHE A 176 15.34 5.01 2.85
N THR A 177 15.58 3.74 3.14
CA THR A 177 16.88 3.20 3.52
C THR A 177 17.39 2.21 2.48
N ASP A 178 18.71 2.06 2.39
CA ASP A 178 19.41 1.00 1.66
C ASP A 178 19.64 -0.25 2.52
N LEU A 179 19.16 -0.26 3.77
CA LEU A 179 19.22 -1.39 4.68
C LEU A 179 18.10 -2.41 4.38
N ALA A 180 18.39 -3.37 3.51
CA ALA A 180 17.58 -4.56 3.23
C ALA A 180 18.38 -5.60 2.41
N GLY A 181 17.76 -6.75 2.15
CA GLY A 181 18.29 -7.76 1.24
C GLY A 181 18.30 -7.32 -0.23
N GLU A 182 18.63 -8.28 -1.10
CA GLU A 182 18.75 -8.08 -2.55
C GLU A 182 17.48 -7.48 -3.17
N ASP A 183 17.65 -6.53 -4.10
CA ASP A 183 16.53 -5.88 -4.78
C ASP A 183 16.03 -6.71 -5.96
N HIS A 184 14.88 -7.36 -5.80
CA HIS A 184 14.16 -8.03 -6.88
C HIS A 184 13.03 -7.19 -7.46
N SER A 185 13.02 -5.87 -7.21
CA SER A 185 12.07 -4.95 -7.81
C SER A 185 12.06 -5.05 -9.34
N ASN A 186 10.92 -4.71 -9.95
CA ASN A 186 10.81 -4.66 -11.39
C ASN A 186 11.85 -3.67 -12.00
N PRO A 187 12.75 -4.10 -12.91
CA PRO A 187 13.81 -3.26 -13.47
C PRO A 187 13.30 -2.00 -14.17
N ARG A 188 12.03 -1.97 -14.60
CA ARG A 188 11.43 -0.77 -15.20
C ARG A 188 11.41 0.42 -14.23
N TRP A 189 11.24 0.18 -12.92
CA TRP A 189 11.19 1.24 -11.91
C TRP A 189 12.57 1.78 -11.55
N GLN A 190 13.61 0.94 -11.66
CA GLN A 190 14.98 1.38 -11.46
C GLN A 190 15.39 2.43 -12.50
N LYS A 191 14.85 2.35 -13.73
CA LYS A 191 15.09 3.35 -14.80
C LYS A 191 14.51 4.74 -14.49
N SER A 192 13.50 4.81 -13.62
CA SER A 192 12.90 6.07 -13.18
C SER A 192 13.68 6.73 -12.05
N SER A 193 14.52 5.97 -11.34
CA SER A 193 15.41 6.49 -10.30
C SER A 193 16.63 7.16 -10.92
N LYS A 194 16.92 8.38 -10.48
CA LYS A 194 18.13 9.14 -10.79
C LYS A 194 19.24 8.92 -9.75
N VAL A 195 18.91 8.27 -8.62
CA VAL A 195 19.88 7.96 -7.56
C VAL A 195 20.85 6.90 -8.04
N LYS A 196 22.15 7.22 -7.97
CA LYS A 196 23.23 6.27 -8.29
C LYS A 196 23.51 5.35 -7.10
N LEU A 197 24.04 4.16 -7.35
CA LEU A 197 24.44 3.21 -6.29
C LEU A 197 25.44 3.81 -5.28
N SER A 198 26.23 4.82 -5.68
CA SER A 198 27.19 5.50 -4.80
C SER A 198 26.61 6.65 -3.97
N GLU A 199 25.37 7.05 -4.25
CA GLU A 199 24.74 8.20 -3.60
C GLU A 199 23.98 7.77 -2.34
N ARG A 200 24.00 8.62 -1.31
CA ARG A 200 23.27 8.36 -0.06
C ARG A 200 21.77 8.47 -0.32
N LEU A 201 21.06 7.34 -0.18
CA LEU A 201 19.62 7.26 -0.34
C LEU A 201 18.84 7.83 0.85
N TYR A 202 19.35 7.66 2.08
CA TYR A 202 18.65 8.09 3.27
C TYR A 202 18.72 9.61 3.46
N VAL A 203 17.54 10.24 3.46
CA VAL A 203 17.34 11.67 3.76
C VAL A 203 16.28 11.79 4.86
N PRO A 204 16.64 12.17 6.10
CA PRO A 204 15.72 12.20 7.25
C PRO A 204 14.65 13.30 7.14
N TYR A 205 14.90 14.32 6.34
CA TYR A 205 13.99 15.45 6.09
C TYR A 205 13.86 15.61 4.56
N PRO A 206 13.16 14.70 3.88
CA PRO A 206 13.06 14.72 2.43
C PRO A 206 12.24 15.91 1.95
N ASN A 207 12.53 16.36 0.73
CA ASN A 207 11.75 17.38 0.00
C ASN A 207 11.21 16.78 -1.31
N GLU A 208 10.48 17.55 -2.11
CA GLU A 208 9.94 17.05 -3.39
C GLU A 208 11.03 16.55 -4.35
N ASN A 209 12.17 17.25 -4.43
CA ASN A 209 13.29 16.85 -5.28
C ASN A 209 13.86 15.48 -4.90
N TYR A 210 13.83 15.13 -3.61
CA TYR A 210 14.22 13.81 -3.15
C TYR A 210 13.36 12.73 -3.83
N TYR A 211 12.03 12.86 -3.78
CA TYR A 211 11.15 11.86 -4.38
C TYR A 211 11.20 11.85 -5.90
N LEU A 212 11.32 13.02 -6.55
CA LEU A 212 11.52 13.10 -8.00
C LEU A 212 12.80 12.36 -8.44
N ASN A 213 13.84 12.39 -7.61
CA ASN A 213 15.08 11.68 -7.89
C ASN A 213 14.99 10.18 -7.57
N VAL A 214 14.32 9.78 -6.49
CA VAL A 214 14.25 8.38 -6.07
C VAL A 214 13.18 7.58 -6.83
N LEU A 215 12.05 8.20 -7.14
CA LEU A 215 10.85 7.52 -7.63
C LEU A 215 10.48 7.90 -9.07
N GLY A 216 10.84 9.09 -9.54
CA GLY A 216 10.46 9.63 -10.85
C GLY A 216 9.36 10.69 -10.75
N ASP A 217 8.83 11.12 -11.90
CA ASP A 217 7.75 12.11 -11.98
C ASP A 217 6.37 11.43 -11.81
N PRO A 218 5.52 11.85 -10.85
CA PRO A 218 4.17 11.31 -10.68
C PRO A 218 3.33 11.29 -11.97
N ALA A 219 3.55 12.24 -12.89
CA ALA A 219 2.83 12.32 -14.16
C ALA A 219 3.03 11.09 -15.06
N ASP A 220 4.11 10.32 -14.84
CA ASP A 220 4.41 9.11 -15.60
C ASP A 220 3.66 7.87 -15.09
N PHE A 221 2.98 7.94 -13.93
CA PHE A 221 2.48 6.76 -13.18
C PHE A 221 0.98 6.75 -12.88
N GLY A 222 0.19 7.55 -13.60
CA GLY A 222 -1.27 7.41 -13.58
C GLY A 222 -2.03 8.73 -13.68
N VAL A 223 -3.32 8.65 -13.32
CA VAL A 223 -4.20 9.83 -13.28
C VAL A 223 -3.63 10.79 -12.23
N ASN A 224 -3.20 11.98 -12.65
CA ASN A 224 -2.69 13.05 -11.79
C ASN A 224 -3.81 13.56 -10.85
N LEU A 225 -4.18 12.75 -9.86
CA LEU A 225 -5.04 13.15 -8.75
C LEU A 225 -4.12 13.81 -7.74
N LYS A 226 -3.81 15.09 -7.97
CA LYS A 226 -3.19 15.91 -6.91
C LYS A 226 -4.14 15.86 -5.71
N ALA A 227 -3.63 15.46 -4.55
CA ALA A 227 -4.33 15.67 -3.30
C ALA A 227 -4.32 17.18 -3.05
N ASP A 228 -5.48 17.82 -3.14
CA ASP A 228 -5.67 19.24 -2.81
C ASP A 228 -5.32 19.53 -1.33
#